data_AF-A0A8H3LFU8-F1
#
_entry.id   AF-A0A8H3LFU8-F1
#
_cell.length_a   1.000
_cell.length_b   1.000
_cell.length_c   1.000
_cell.angle_alpha   90.00
_cell.angle_beta   90.00
_cell.angle_gamma   90.00
#
_symmetry.space_group_name_H-M   'P 1'
#
loop_
_entity.id
_entity.type
_entity.pdbx_description
1 polymer ?
#
loop_
_entity_poly.entity_id
_entity_poly.type
_entity_poly.pdbx_seq_one_letter_code
_entity_poly.pdbx_strand_id
1 'polypeptide(L)'
;MTICFPKEALCNSPFANKIHLENFNQLTTQVIVFHKNELWDEVNILERLYYKNKNQHQRAGYFRKIIEVRKFFKRVKEMEINELMSEFIGAFYSTKIEKIRNTWDQVPSQEMVIFVMNRLIGVVLLMKKALQILSDAFSTFGALLRQTEFMSFALACLAILARLDIITRVMLEEIKKCYGLLRNWVEYFPRSSQTIPEIDFDNEINKLPEVL
;
A
#
# COMPACT_ATOMS: atom_id res chain seq x y z
N MET A 1 -17.97 16.93 9.25
CA MET A 1 -16.50 16.85 9.39
C MET A 1 -15.91 17.28 8.06
N THR A 2 -15.18 18.39 8.00
CA THR A 2 -14.70 18.96 6.73
C THR A 2 -13.43 18.21 6.32
N ILE A 3 -13.55 17.35 5.30
CA ILE A 3 -12.47 16.42 4.88
C ILE A 3 -11.45 17.13 3.96
N CYS A 4 -11.85 18.21 3.30
CA CYS A 4 -11.01 19.00 2.41
C CYS A 4 -11.14 20.51 2.71
N PHE A 5 -10.04 21.24 2.52
CA PHE A 5 -9.88 22.67 2.73
C PHE A 5 -9.54 23.36 1.40
N PRO A 6 -9.79 24.68 1.25
CA PRO A 6 -9.32 25.43 0.09
C PRO A 6 -7.78 25.46 0.05
N LYS A 7 -7.21 25.51 -1.15
CA LYS A 7 -5.75 25.59 -1.40
C LYS A 7 -5.02 26.67 -0.57
N GLU A 8 -5.69 27.77 -0.32
CA GLU A 8 -5.20 28.92 0.45
C GLU A 8 -4.77 28.52 1.87
N ALA A 9 -5.37 27.47 2.45
CA ALA A 9 -5.02 26.97 3.78
C ALA A 9 -3.61 26.36 3.87
N LEU A 10 -3.02 25.96 2.74
CA LEU A 10 -1.69 25.35 2.68
C LEU A 10 -0.64 26.29 2.05
N CYS A 11 -1.06 27.26 1.24
CA CYS A 11 -0.17 28.13 0.46
C CYS A 11 -0.16 29.57 0.99
N ASN A 12 0.40 29.78 2.19
CA ASN A 12 0.51 31.12 2.80
C ASN A 12 1.59 32.02 2.15
N SER A 13 2.46 31.47 1.29
CA SER A 13 3.56 32.17 0.62
C SER A 13 3.84 31.60 -0.78
N PRO A 14 4.30 32.42 -1.76
CA PRO A 14 4.68 31.96 -3.10
C PRO A 14 5.78 30.89 -3.09
N PHE A 15 6.71 30.97 -2.13
CA PHE A 15 7.77 29.98 -1.97
C PHE A 15 7.23 28.62 -1.49
N ALA A 16 6.31 28.65 -0.52
CA ALA A 16 5.63 27.45 -0.04
C ALA A 16 4.81 26.78 -1.15
N ASN A 17 4.14 27.57 -1.99
CA ASN A 17 3.35 27.05 -3.12
C ASN A 17 4.20 26.22 -4.11
N LYS A 18 5.44 26.67 -4.41
CA LYS A 18 6.36 25.92 -5.28
C LYS A 18 6.76 24.56 -4.68
N ILE A 19 7.07 24.52 -3.39
CA ILE A 19 7.45 23.28 -2.67
C ILE A 19 6.26 22.31 -2.63
N HIS A 20 5.07 22.79 -2.30
CA HIS A 20 3.88 21.95 -2.23
C HIS A 20 3.46 21.40 -3.59
N LEU A 21 3.64 22.18 -4.66
CA LEU A 21 3.43 21.71 -6.03
C LEU A 21 4.45 20.63 -6.42
N GLU A 22 5.72 20.80 -6.04
CA GLU A 22 6.75 19.78 -6.28
C GLU A 22 6.42 18.47 -5.55
N ASN A 23 6.05 18.54 -4.26
CA ASN A 23 5.63 17.38 -3.49
C ASN A 23 4.42 16.68 -4.11
N PHE A 24 3.43 17.44 -4.58
CA PHE A 24 2.25 16.90 -5.26
C PHE A 24 2.60 16.20 -6.58
N ASN A 25 3.51 16.76 -7.38
CA ASN A 25 3.97 16.14 -8.63
C ASN A 25 4.75 14.85 -8.36
N GLN A 26 5.59 14.82 -7.33
CA GLN A 26 6.30 13.62 -6.89
C GLN A 26 5.32 12.53 -6.43
N LEU A 27 4.31 12.90 -5.64
CA LEU A 27 3.26 11.98 -5.20
C LEU A 27 2.47 11.41 -6.39
N THR A 28 2.09 12.25 -7.34
CA THR A 28 1.37 11.83 -8.57
C THR A 28 2.22 10.85 -9.39
N THR A 29 3.53 11.11 -9.48
CA THR A 29 4.46 10.19 -10.15
C THR A 29 4.51 8.83 -9.45
N GLN A 30 4.54 8.81 -8.12
CA GLN A 30 4.51 7.55 -7.35
C GLN A 30 3.20 6.78 -7.54
N VAL A 31 2.05 7.48 -7.60
CA VAL A 31 0.75 6.85 -7.88
C VAL A 31 0.76 6.15 -9.26
N ILE A 32 1.32 6.80 -10.29
CA ILE A 32 1.47 6.18 -11.62
C ILE A 32 2.30 4.90 -11.55
N VAL A 33 3.37 4.90 -10.74
CA VAL A 33 4.20 3.71 -10.54
C VAL A 33 3.42 2.59 -9.84
N PHE A 34 2.57 2.90 -8.86
CA PHE A 34 1.72 1.89 -8.20
C PHE A 34 0.69 1.26 -9.13
N HIS A 35 0.20 2.02 -10.11
CA HIS A 35 -0.72 1.51 -11.15
C HIS A 35 -0.05 0.62 -12.19
N LYS A 36 1.27 0.45 -12.17
CA LYS A 36 1.93 -0.52 -13.05
C LYS A 36 1.53 -1.94 -12.64
N ASN A 37 1.00 -2.69 -13.61
CA ASN A 37 0.52 -4.06 -13.39
C ASN A 37 1.62 -5.12 -13.33
N GLU A 38 2.90 -4.73 -13.38
CA GLU A 38 4.05 -5.65 -13.47
C GLU A 38 4.01 -6.73 -12.37
N LEU A 39 3.73 -6.37 -11.12
CA LEU A 39 3.59 -7.35 -10.04
C LEU A 39 2.45 -8.33 -10.30
N TRP A 40 1.28 -7.80 -10.67
CA TRP A 40 0.07 -8.61 -10.84
C TRP A 40 0.18 -9.56 -12.04
N ASP A 41 0.90 -9.16 -13.08
CA ASP A 41 1.22 -10.02 -14.22
C ASP A 41 2.07 -11.22 -13.78
N GLU A 42 3.09 -11.02 -12.94
CA GLU A 42 3.87 -12.12 -12.37
C GLU A 42 3.04 -13.01 -11.43
N VAL A 43 2.20 -12.41 -10.59
CA VAL A 43 1.28 -13.16 -9.73
C VAL A 43 0.34 -14.02 -10.58
N ASN A 44 -0.16 -13.51 -11.70
CA ASN A 44 -1.01 -14.27 -12.61
C ASN A 44 -0.25 -15.43 -13.27
N ILE A 45 1.03 -15.27 -13.60
CA ILE A 45 1.89 -16.37 -14.07
C ILE A 45 2.03 -17.44 -12.99
N LEU A 46 2.27 -17.03 -11.74
CA LEU A 46 2.32 -17.95 -10.59
C LEU A 46 0.99 -18.71 -10.41
N GLU A 47 -0.15 -18.03 -10.55
CA GLU A 47 -1.48 -18.65 -10.45
C GLU A 47 -1.69 -19.73 -11.52
N ARG A 48 -1.31 -19.45 -12.78
CA ARG A 48 -1.37 -20.42 -13.87
C ARG A 48 -0.45 -21.61 -13.61
N LEU A 49 0.78 -21.35 -13.13
CA LEU A 49 1.74 -22.39 -12.77
C LEU A 49 1.21 -23.28 -11.64
N TYR A 50 0.61 -22.68 -10.61
CA TYR A 50 -0.04 -23.40 -9.53
C TYR A 50 -1.20 -24.27 -10.05
N TYR A 51 -2.10 -23.70 -10.85
CA TYR A 51 -3.29 -24.41 -11.32
C TYR A 51 -2.90 -25.66 -12.13
N LYS A 52 -1.93 -25.52 -13.05
CA LYS A 52 -1.44 -26.63 -13.87
C LYS A 52 -0.83 -27.77 -13.06
N ASN A 53 -0.16 -27.45 -11.95
CA ASN A 53 0.64 -28.39 -11.17
C ASN A 53 -0.03 -28.85 -9.86
N LYS A 54 -1.22 -28.31 -9.55
CA LYS A 54 -1.92 -28.57 -8.29
C LYS A 54 -2.16 -30.06 -8.06
N ASN A 55 -2.78 -30.76 -9.01
CA ASN A 55 -3.18 -32.15 -8.80
C ASN A 55 -2.00 -33.10 -8.59
N GLN A 56 -0.84 -32.80 -9.18
CA GLN A 56 0.37 -33.61 -9.07
C GLN A 56 1.13 -33.34 -7.76
N HIS A 57 1.15 -32.10 -7.27
CA HIS A 57 2.06 -31.69 -6.21
C HIS A 57 1.38 -31.21 -4.93
N GLN A 58 0.03 -31.14 -4.87
CA GLN A 58 -0.71 -30.53 -3.76
C GLN A 58 -0.35 -31.06 -2.36
N ARG A 59 0.00 -32.35 -2.24
CA ARG A 59 0.35 -32.97 -0.96
C ARG A 59 1.81 -32.76 -0.56
N ALA A 60 2.67 -32.34 -1.49
CA ALA A 60 4.10 -32.18 -1.27
C ALA A 60 4.43 -30.97 -0.38
N GLY A 61 5.43 -31.12 0.49
CA GLY A 61 5.87 -30.06 1.42
C GLY A 61 6.32 -28.79 0.71
N TYR A 62 7.11 -28.90 -0.36
CA TYR A 62 7.56 -27.75 -1.15
C TYR A 62 6.40 -26.99 -1.80
N PHE A 63 5.33 -27.69 -2.21
CA PHE A 63 4.20 -27.07 -2.88
C PHE A 63 3.37 -26.20 -1.93
N ARG A 64 3.42 -26.49 -0.62
CA ARG A 64 2.83 -25.63 0.42
C ARG A 64 3.45 -24.23 0.42
N LYS A 65 4.73 -24.08 0.04
CA LYS A 65 5.38 -22.77 -0.08
C LYS A 65 4.79 -21.93 -1.22
N ILE A 66 4.45 -22.53 -2.35
CA ILE A 66 3.70 -21.82 -3.42
C ILE A 66 2.31 -21.38 -2.92
N ILE A 67 1.61 -22.25 -2.20
CA ILE A 67 0.31 -21.91 -1.62
C ILE A 67 0.42 -20.72 -0.64
N GLU A 68 1.50 -20.69 0.16
CA GLU A 68 1.80 -19.59 1.08
C GLU A 68 2.04 -18.28 0.33
N VAL A 69 2.89 -18.28 -0.70
CA VAL A 69 3.15 -17.11 -1.57
C VAL A 69 1.85 -16.57 -2.17
N ARG A 70 1.01 -17.45 -2.73
CA ARG A 70 -0.28 -17.07 -3.33
C ARG A 70 -1.23 -16.41 -2.33
N LYS A 71 -1.41 -17.02 -1.16
CA LYS A 71 -2.24 -16.46 -0.08
C LYS A 71 -1.75 -15.08 0.33
N PHE A 72 -0.44 -14.90 0.35
CA PHE A 72 0.16 -13.63 0.73
C PHE A 72 -0.11 -12.54 -0.30
N PHE A 73 0.10 -12.79 -1.60
CA PHE A 73 -0.20 -11.82 -2.64
C PHE A 73 -1.70 -11.52 -2.77
N LYS A 74 -2.57 -12.48 -2.45
CA LYS A 74 -4.01 -12.20 -2.33
C LYS A 74 -4.29 -11.15 -1.25
N ARG A 75 -3.69 -11.27 -0.07
CA ARG A 75 -3.81 -10.26 1.01
C ARG A 75 -3.24 -8.91 0.60
N VAL A 76 -2.13 -8.89 -0.13
CA VAL A 76 -1.56 -7.65 -0.68
C VAL A 76 -2.56 -6.97 -1.61
N LYS A 77 -3.28 -7.75 -2.43
CA LYS A 77 -4.30 -7.22 -3.34
C LYS A 77 -5.49 -6.61 -2.60
N GLU A 78 -5.92 -7.27 -1.53
CA GLU A 78 -7.01 -6.82 -0.64
C GLU A 78 -6.70 -5.52 0.10
N MET A 79 -5.44 -5.04 0.10
CA MET A 79 -5.10 -3.74 0.69
C MET A 79 -5.48 -2.55 -0.19
N GLU A 80 -5.78 -2.78 -1.48
CA GLU A 80 -6.32 -1.80 -2.44
C GLU A 80 -5.54 -0.47 -2.44
N ILE A 81 -4.20 -0.58 -2.52
CA ILE A 81 -3.28 0.56 -2.41
C ILE A 81 -3.48 1.52 -3.58
N ASN A 82 -3.75 0.98 -4.77
CA ASN A 82 -3.91 1.75 -5.98
C ASN A 82 -5.16 2.63 -5.89
N GLU A 83 -6.25 2.05 -5.39
CA GLU A 83 -7.52 2.71 -5.12
C GLU A 83 -7.35 3.77 -4.02
N LEU A 84 -6.76 3.41 -2.87
CA LEU A 84 -6.48 4.31 -1.76
C LEU A 84 -5.69 5.55 -2.20
N MET A 85 -4.61 5.34 -2.97
CA MET A 85 -3.76 6.44 -3.45
C MET A 85 -4.47 7.28 -4.52
N SER A 86 -5.32 6.67 -5.34
CA SER A 86 -6.12 7.39 -6.35
C SER A 86 -7.21 8.25 -5.71
N GLU A 87 -7.83 7.76 -4.64
CA GLU A 87 -8.79 8.50 -3.82
C GLU A 87 -8.10 9.65 -3.10
N PHE A 88 -6.92 9.40 -2.53
CA PHE A 88 -6.13 10.43 -1.87
C PHE A 88 -5.73 11.56 -2.84
N ILE A 89 -5.23 11.23 -4.04
CA ILE A 89 -4.99 12.23 -5.09
C ILE A 89 -6.29 12.92 -5.52
N GLY A 90 -7.39 12.17 -5.58
CA GLY A 90 -8.72 12.71 -5.88
C GLY A 90 -9.17 13.80 -4.91
N ALA A 91 -8.81 13.70 -3.62
CA ALA A 91 -9.18 14.67 -2.59
C ALA A 91 -8.59 16.08 -2.81
N PHE A 92 -7.58 16.21 -3.67
CA PHE A 92 -6.99 17.51 -4.03
C PHE A 92 -7.80 18.29 -5.08
N TYR A 93 -8.82 17.66 -5.68
CA TYR A 93 -9.66 18.26 -6.73
C TYR A 93 -11.12 18.31 -6.28
N SER A 94 -11.76 19.48 -6.41
CA SER A 94 -13.17 19.65 -6.00
C SER A 94 -14.14 18.97 -6.98
N THR A 95 -13.76 18.95 -8.27
CA THR A 95 -14.52 18.28 -9.33
C THR A 95 -13.65 17.30 -10.12
N LYS A 96 -14.27 16.24 -10.66
CA LYS A 96 -13.57 15.28 -11.54
C LYS A 96 -13.04 15.93 -12.84
N ILE A 97 -13.62 17.07 -13.24
CA ILE A 97 -13.26 17.84 -14.44
C ILE A 97 -11.96 18.64 -14.23
N GLU A 98 -11.70 19.11 -13.00
CA GLU A 98 -10.48 19.83 -12.61
C GLU A 98 -9.22 18.96 -12.66
N LYS A 99 -9.32 17.63 -12.66
CA LYS A 99 -8.16 16.73 -12.87
C LYS A 99 -7.42 16.98 -14.20
N ILE A 100 -8.09 17.61 -15.17
CA ILE A 100 -7.53 17.96 -16.49
C ILE A 100 -6.77 19.31 -16.42
N ARG A 101 -7.10 20.17 -15.45
CA ARG A 101 -6.36 21.40 -15.19
C ARG A 101 -5.20 21.06 -14.26
N ASN A 102 -3.97 21.41 -14.64
CA ASN A 102 -2.73 21.09 -13.90
C ASN A 102 -2.61 21.78 -12.52
N THR A 103 -3.70 22.30 -11.96
CA THR A 103 -3.75 23.02 -10.70
C THR A 103 -4.80 22.38 -9.82
N TRP A 104 -4.35 21.80 -8.71
CA TRP A 104 -5.20 21.32 -7.63
C TRP A 104 -5.77 22.50 -6.85
N ASP A 105 -7.02 22.34 -6.39
CA ASP A 105 -7.88 23.42 -5.86
C ASP A 105 -8.22 23.21 -4.37
N GLN A 106 -8.07 21.98 -3.87
CA GLN A 106 -8.37 21.60 -2.50
C GLN A 106 -7.22 20.86 -1.84
N VAL A 107 -7.20 20.89 -0.52
CA VAL A 107 -6.19 20.28 0.34
C VAL A 107 -6.88 19.28 1.27
N PRO A 108 -6.50 18.00 1.32
CA PRO A 108 -7.06 17.07 2.29
C PRO A 108 -6.71 17.46 3.74
N SER A 109 -7.53 17.07 4.70
CA SER A 109 -7.25 17.31 6.12
C SER A 109 -6.03 16.54 6.62
N GLN A 110 -5.39 17.02 7.68
CA GLN A 110 -4.25 16.32 8.29
C GLN A 110 -4.61 14.88 8.73
N GLU A 111 -5.83 14.66 9.22
CA GLU A 111 -6.31 13.35 9.67
C GLU A 111 -6.42 12.35 8.51
N MET A 112 -6.84 12.81 7.33
CA MET A 112 -6.87 11.98 6.12
C MET A 112 -5.45 11.57 5.69
N VAL A 113 -4.48 12.50 5.75
CA VAL A 113 -3.08 12.19 5.45
C VAL A 113 -2.53 11.14 6.43
N ILE A 114 -2.81 11.30 7.73
CA ILE A 114 -2.41 10.33 8.77
C ILE A 114 -3.06 8.96 8.52
N PHE A 115 -4.34 8.93 8.13
CA PHE A 115 -5.03 7.68 7.77
C PHE A 115 -4.32 6.95 6.62
N VAL A 116 -4.01 7.66 5.54
CA VAL A 116 -3.27 7.10 4.39
C VAL A 116 -1.89 6.61 4.82
N MET A 117 -1.16 7.40 5.61
CA MET A 117 0.15 7.00 6.14
C MET A 117 0.08 5.71 6.96
N ASN A 118 -0.92 5.56 7.84
CA ASN A 118 -1.12 4.34 8.63
C ASN A 118 -1.41 3.12 7.74
N ARG A 119 -2.20 3.29 6.68
CA ARG A 119 -2.44 2.24 5.68
C ARG A 119 -1.15 1.85 4.96
N LEU A 120 -0.32 2.81 4.55
CA LEU A 120 0.98 2.54 3.92
C LEU A 120 1.92 1.77 4.85
N ILE A 121 1.93 2.05 6.16
CA ILE A 121 2.71 1.26 7.13
C ILE A 121 2.26 -0.21 7.11
N GLY A 122 0.95 -0.47 7.14
CA GLY A 122 0.39 -1.82 7.06
C GLY A 122 0.85 -2.55 5.80
N VAL A 123 0.85 -1.86 4.66
CA VAL A 123 1.35 -2.39 3.38
C VAL A 123 2.85 -2.72 3.46
N VAL A 124 3.67 -1.82 4.00
CA VAL A 124 5.12 -2.02 4.15
C VAL A 124 5.41 -3.27 4.97
N LEU A 125 4.71 -3.46 6.08
CA LEU A 125 4.85 -4.65 6.93
C LEU A 125 4.46 -5.92 6.17
N LEU A 126 3.36 -5.86 5.41
CA LEU A 126 2.91 -6.96 4.57
C LEU A 126 3.96 -7.28 3.49
N MET A 127 4.40 -6.31 2.69
CA MET A 127 5.43 -6.51 1.65
C MET A 127 6.75 -7.07 2.20
N LYS A 128 7.21 -6.59 3.37
CA LYS A 128 8.39 -7.16 4.05
C LYS A 128 8.22 -8.65 4.36
N LYS A 129 7.04 -9.03 4.84
CA LYS A 129 6.73 -10.45 5.10
C LYS A 129 6.62 -11.25 3.79
N ALA A 130 6.14 -10.65 2.70
CA ALA A 130 6.13 -11.26 1.37
C ALA A 130 7.55 -11.66 0.93
N LEU A 131 8.53 -10.76 1.08
CA LEU A 131 9.92 -11.01 0.72
C LEU A 131 10.53 -12.18 1.51
N GLN A 132 10.20 -12.31 2.80
CA GLN A 132 10.62 -13.47 3.59
C GLN A 132 10.04 -14.78 3.03
N ILE A 133 8.74 -14.78 2.75
CA ILE A 133 8.04 -15.97 2.21
C ILE A 133 8.59 -16.34 0.83
N LEU A 134 8.91 -15.36 -0.02
CA LEU A 134 9.53 -15.58 -1.33
C LEU A 134 10.93 -16.18 -1.19
N SER A 135 11.76 -15.65 -0.29
CA SER A 135 13.10 -16.19 0.00
C SER A 135 13.05 -17.63 0.52
N ASP A 136 12.11 -17.93 1.42
CA ASP A 136 11.91 -19.28 1.95
C ASP A 136 11.45 -20.25 0.85
N ALA A 137 10.50 -19.82 0.01
CA ALA A 137 10.03 -20.61 -1.12
C ALA A 137 11.16 -20.88 -2.12
N PHE A 138 11.94 -19.85 -2.46
CA PHE A 138 13.08 -19.96 -3.36
C PHE A 138 14.11 -20.98 -2.84
N SER A 139 14.47 -20.90 -1.56
CA SER A 139 15.39 -21.85 -0.94
C SER A 139 14.87 -23.28 -0.97
N THR A 140 13.56 -23.46 -0.74
CA THR A 140 12.89 -24.77 -0.77
C THR A 140 12.90 -25.37 -2.18
N PHE A 141 12.57 -24.58 -3.20
CA PHE A 141 12.64 -25.03 -4.60
C PHE A 141 14.07 -25.23 -5.09
N GLY A 142 15.04 -24.49 -4.55
CA GLY A 142 16.45 -24.71 -4.81
C GLY A 142 16.94 -26.05 -4.26
N ALA A 143 16.41 -26.49 -3.11
CA ALA A 143 16.67 -27.82 -2.59
C ALA A 143 16.03 -28.93 -3.45
N LEU A 144 14.79 -28.72 -3.91
CA LEU A 144 14.12 -29.64 -4.83
C LEU A 144 14.91 -29.80 -6.14
N LEU A 145 15.41 -28.70 -6.70
CA LEU A 145 16.21 -28.72 -7.93
C LEU A 145 17.49 -29.53 -7.77
N ARG A 146 18.16 -29.46 -6.61
CA ARG A 146 19.37 -30.26 -6.33
C ARG A 146 19.09 -31.76 -6.25
N GLN A 147 17.87 -32.15 -5.91
CA GLN A 147 17.44 -33.55 -5.88
C GLN A 147 17.09 -34.11 -7.26
N THR A 148 17.23 -33.30 -8.31
CA THR A 148 16.90 -33.61 -9.72
C THR A 148 15.45 -34.05 -9.98
N GLU A 149 14.56 -33.84 -9.02
CA GLU A 149 13.14 -34.14 -9.14
C GLU A 149 12.40 -33.00 -9.85
N PHE A 150 11.56 -33.34 -10.84
CA PHE A 150 10.67 -32.40 -11.52
C PHE A 150 11.38 -31.11 -12.01
N MET A 151 12.59 -31.24 -12.56
CA MET A 151 13.50 -30.13 -12.87
C MET A 151 12.86 -28.96 -13.61
N SER A 152 12.09 -29.22 -14.66
CA SER A 152 11.44 -28.16 -15.45
C SER A 152 10.43 -27.36 -14.62
N PHE A 153 9.69 -28.03 -13.73
CA PHE A 153 8.77 -27.37 -12.80
C PHE A 153 9.52 -26.58 -11.73
N ALA A 154 10.56 -27.18 -11.13
CA ALA A 154 11.37 -26.51 -10.12
C ALA A 154 12.06 -25.25 -10.66
N LEU A 155 12.62 -25.31 -11.87
CA LEU A 155 13.21 -24.15 -12.56
C LEU A 155 12.18 -23.06 -12.85
N ALA A 156 10.98 -23.42 -13.33
CA ALA A 156 9.91 -22.46 -13.57
C ALA A 156 9.47 -21.76 -12.27
N CYS A 157 9.36 -22.50 -11.16
CA CYS A 157 9.09 -21.94 -9.84
C CYS A 157 10.20 -21.00 -9.36
N LEU A 158 11.47 -21.38 -9.49
CA LEU A 158 12.59 -20.52 -9.11
C LEU A 158 12.62 -19.22 -9.91
N ALA A 159 12.38 -19.30 -11.22
CA ALA A 159 12.34 -18.13 -12.10
C ALA A 159 11.23 -17.14 -11.69
N ILE A 160 10.01 -17.64 -11.45
CA ILE A 160 8.90 -16.75 -11.06
C ILE A 160 9.09 -16.19 -9.64
N LEU A 161 9.62 -16.98 -8.70
CA LEU A 161 9.90 -16.52 -7.34
C LEU A 161 10.97 -15.42 -7.32
N ALA A 162 12.03 -15.55 -8.12
CA ALA A 162 13.06 -14.51 -8.25
C ALA A 162 12.51 -13.21 -8.85
N ARG A 163 11.70 -13.30 -9.91
CA ARG A 163 11.05 -12.12 -10.52
C ARG A 163 10.11 -11.41 -9.54
N LEU A 164 9.28 -12.17 -8.83
CA LEU A 164 8.39 -11.65 -7.80
C LEU A 164 9.17 -10.99 -6.66
N ASP A 165 10.30 -11.56 -6.22
CA ASP A 165 11.13 -10.98 -5.16
C ASP A 165 11.68 -9.61 -5.58
N ILE A 166 12.24 -9.50 -6.79
CA ILE A 166 12.77 -8.24 -7.32
C ILE A 166 11.67 -7.17 -7.42
N ILE A 167 10.53 -7.49 -8.06
CA ILE A 167 9.44 -6.51 -8.24
C ILE A 167 8.86 -6.10 -6.88
N THR A 168 8.71 -7.05 -5.94
CA THR A 168 8.23 -6.74 -4.59
C THR A 168 9.19 -5.81 -3.84
N ARG A 169 10.51 -5.97 -4.00
CA ARG A 169 11.49 -5.04 -3.42
C ARG A 169 11.37 -3.65 -4.01
N VAL A 170 11.26 -3.55 -5.33
CA VAL A 170 11.11 -2.26 -6.03
C VAL A 170 9.86 -1.54 -5.52
N MET A 171 8.70 -2.21 -5.50
CA MET A 171 7.48 -1.61 -4.98
C MET A 171 7.58 -1.21 -3.51
N LEU A 172 8.22 -2.05 -2.67
CA LEU A 172 8.43 -1.73 -1.25
C LEU A 172 9.22 -0.43 -1.08
N GLU A 173 10.27 -0.21 -1.87
CA GLU A 173 11.04 1.03 -1.82
C GLU A 173 10.22 2.23 -2.31
N GLU A 174 9.39 2.07 -3.35
CA GLU A 174 8.50 3.15 -3.81
C GLU A 174 7.45 3.52 -2.76
N ILE A 175 6.87 2.54 -2.06
CA ILE A 175 5.93 2.77 -0.96
C ILE A 175 6.62 3.50 0.20
N LYS A 176 7.86 3.15 0.54
CA LYS A 176 8.64 3.84 1.57
C LYS A 176 8.95 5.28 1.18
N LYS A 177 9.32 5.55 -0.08
CA LYS A 177 9.54 6.92 -0.60
C LYS A 177 8.26 7.75 -0.48
N CYS A 178 7.11 7.18 -0.85
CA CYS A 178 5.81 7.82 -0.70
C CYS A 178 5.50 8.14 0.77
N TYR A 179 5.70 7.18 1.67
CA TYR A 179 5.54 7.42 3.11
C TYR A 179 6.46 8.52 3.63
N GLY A 180 7.73 8.52 3.21
CA GLY A 180 8.71 9.56 3.60
C GLY A 180 8.30 10.95 3.14
N LEU A 181 7.80 11.07 1.91
CA LEU A 181 7.27 12.31 1.37
C LEU A 181 6.07 12.80 2.19
N LEU A 182 5.08 11.93 2.43
CA LEU A 182 3.89 12.29 3.20
C LEU A 182 4.24 12.67 4.63
N ARG A 183 5.17 11.96 5.27
CA ARG A 183 5.63 12.26 6.62
C ARG A 183 6.24 13.65 6.75
N ASN A 184 7.02 14.08 5.75
CA ASN A 184 7.60 15.42 5.77
C ASN A 184 6.57 16.50 5.41
N TRP A 185 5.53 16.12 4.67
CA TRP A 185 4.52 17.06 4.19
C TRP A 185 3.33 17.22 5.16
N VAL A 186 3.03 16.22 6.00
CA VAL A 186 1.85 16.17 6.88
C VAL A 186 1.72 17.35 7.85
N GLU A 187 2.85 17.95 8.27
CA GLU A 187 2.87 19.06 9.23
C GLU A 187 2.29 20.35 8.66
N TYR A 188 2.28 20.49 7.32
CA TYR A 188 1.77 21.67 6.63
C TYR A 188 0.27 21.59 6.32
N PHE A 189 -0.37 20.43 6.56
CA PHE A 189 -1.79 20.25 6.28
C PHE A 189 -2.67 20.87 7.38
N PRO A 190 -3.79 21.51 7.01
CA PRO A 190 -4.72 22.07 7.97
C PRO A 190 -5.33 20.96 8.83
N ARG A 191 -5.35 21.19 10.14
CA ARG A 191 -6.09 20.36 11.09
C ARG A 191 -7.58 20.65 10.94
N SER A 192 -8.40 19.61 10.98
CA SER A 192 -9.82 19.80 11.21
C SER A 192 -9.99 20.23 12.67
N SER A 193 -10.07 21.54 12.91
CA SER A 193 -10.33 22.06 14.24
C SER A 193 -11.69 21.53 14.73
N GLN A 194 -11.66 20.47 15.52
CA GLN A 194 -12.56 20.31 16.65
C GLN A 194 -11.66 20.23 17.88
N THR A 195 -11.84 21.20 18.78
CA THR A 195 -11.95 20.89 20.20
C THR A 195 -12.57 19.50 20.30
N ILE A 196 -11.80 18.53 20.78
CA ILE A 196 -12.40 17.42 21.51
C ILE A 196 -13.34 18.14 22.49
N PRO A 197 -14.68 17.98 22.45
CA PRO A 197 -15.44 18.39 23.61
C PRO A 197 -14.75 17.66 24.74
N GLU A 198 -14.23 18.37 25.74
CA GLU A 198 -13.82 17.73 26.98
C GLU A 198 -15.00 16.83 27.34
N ILE A 199 -14.85 15.53 27.09
CA ILE A 199 -15.72 14.54 27.66
C ILE A 199 -15.23 14.58 29.09
N ASP A 200 -15.88 15.44 29.85
CA ASP A 200 -15.82 15.47 31.28
C ASP A 200 -16.26 14.08 31.73
N PHE A 201 -15.27 13.19 31.90
CA PHE A 201 -15.47 11.81 32.33
C PHE A 201 -16.24 11.78 33.66
N ASP A 202 -16.20 12.85 34.45
CA ASP A 202 -16.96 12.97 35.69
C ASP A 202 -18.47 13.12 35.44
N ASN A 203 -18.87 13.70 34.31
CA ASN A 203 -20.28 13.86 33.93
C ASN A 203 -20.90 12.59 33.31
N GLU A 204 -20.11 11.68 32.73
CA GLU A 204 -20.60 10.36 32.28
C GLU A 204 -20.66 9.34 33.42
N ILE A 205 -19.76 9.41 34.41
CA ILE A 205 -19.80 8.54 35.61
C ILE A 205 -21.05 8.84 36.46
N ASN A 206 -21.44 10.11 36.58
CA ASN A 206 -22.63 10.53 37.34
C ASN A 206 -23.97 10.22 36.64
N LYS A 207 -23.96 9.70 35.40
CA LYS A 207 -25.16 9.29 34.64
C LYS A 207 -25.41 7.79 34.67
N LEU A 208 -24.53 6.99 35.27
CA LEU A 208 -24.81 5.59 35.53
C LEU A 208 -25.84 5.50 36.65
N PRO A 209 -26.98 4.80 36.46
CA PRO A 209 -27.91 4.55 37.55
C PRO A 209 -27.20 3.74 38.64
N GLU A 210 -27.07 4.32 39.84
CA GLU A 210 -26.83 3.56 41.06
C GLU A 210 -28.04 2.66 41.27
N VAL A 211 -27.98 1.38 40.89
CA VAL A 211 -28.62 0.26 41.59
C VAL A 211 -28.03 -1.07 41.08
N LEU A 212 -27.57 -1.86 42.05
CA LEU A 212 -27.23 -3.29 42.02
C LEU A 212 -28.36 -4.19 41.53
#